data_AF-A0AAN8M661-F1
#
_entry.id   AF-A0AAN8M661-F1
#
_cell.length_a   1.000
_cell.length_b   1.000
_cell.length_c   1.000
_cell.angle_alpha   90.00
_cell.angle_beta   90.00
_cell.angle_gamma   90.00
#
_symmetry.space_group_name_H-M   'P 1'
#
loop_
_entity.id
_entity.type
_entity.pdbx_description
1 polymer ?
#
loop_
_entity_poly.entity_id
_entity_poly.type
_entity_poly.pdbx_seq_one_letter_code
_entity_poly.pdbx_strand_id
1 'polypeptide(L)'
;MLQCLKLGALSRTTASTQMNASSSRSHAIFTINLCQMRVCQQTEENGSVNGGVNGGVNGEVNGELNGVGGDGGSIAKPEYETLMAKFHFVDLAGSERLKRTGATGERAREGISINCGLLALGNVISALGDQAKKGGHVPYRDSKLTRLLQDSLGGNSRTVMIACVSPSDRDFMETLNTLKYANRARNIKNKVMVNQDKTSQQISTLRAEIARLQMELME
;
A
#
# COMPACT_ATOMS: atom_id res chain seq x y z
N MET A 1 -13.91 10.60 -8.61
CA MET A 1 -12.82 9.70 -9.06
C MET A 1 -12.58 9.77 -10.57
N LEU A 2 -13.58 9.43 -11.41
CA LEU A 2 -13.41 9.39 -12.87
C LEU A 2 -12.99 10.74 -13.48
N GLN A 3 -13.47 11.86 -12.94
CA GLN A 3 -13.09 13.20 -13.39
C GLN A 3 -11.61 13.53 -13.08
N CYS A 4 -11.10 13.13 -11.91
CA CYS A 4 -9.69 13.32 -11.55
C CYS A 4 -8.77 12.51 -12.47
N LEU A 5 -9.19 11.29 -12.84
CA LEU A 5 -8.48 10.47 -13.82
C LEU A 5 -8.47 11.12 -15.19
N LYS A 6 -9.61 11.63 -15.67
CA LYS A 6 -9.70 12.35 -16.95
C LYS A 6 -8.82 13.59 -16.97
N LEU A 7 -8.89 14.42 -15.92
CA LEU A 7 -8.07 15.63 -15.80
C LEU A 7 -6.57 15.28 -15.75
N GLY A 8 -6.19 14.30 -14.95
CA GLY A 8 -4.80 13.85 -14.84
C GLY A 8 -4.24 13.27 -16.15
N ALA A 9 -5.06 12.55 -16.91
CA ALA A 9 -4.69 12.06 -18.23
C ALA A 9 -4.47 13.20 -19.23
N LEU A 10 -5.30 14.25 -19.20
CA LEU A 10 -5.17 15.43 -20.05
C LEU A 10 -3.97 16.30 -19.66
N SER A 11 -3.65 16.39 -18.37
CA SER A 11 -2.51 17.17 -17.86
C SER A 11 -1.18 16.42 -17.94
N ARG A 12 -1.17 15.17 -18.44
CA ARG A 12 0.07 14.40 -18.57
C ARG A 12 0.95 15.04 -19.64
N THR A 13 2.21 15.32 -19.31
CA THR A 13 3.19 15.77 -20.29
C THR A 13 3.53 14.62 -21.23
N THR A 14 3.02 14.68 -22.46
CA THR A 14 3.26 13.64 -23.47
C THR A 14 4.05 14.24 -24.64
N ALA A 15 5.25 13.74 -24.89
CA ALA A 15 6.02 14.07 -26.09
C ALA A 15 6.17 12.82 -26.97
N SER A 16 5.87 12.97 -28.26
CA SER A 16 5.90 11.87 -29.21
C SER A 16 7.32 11.35 -29.47
N THR A 17 7.49 10.03 -29.54
CA THR A 17 8.66 9.34 -30.11
C THR A 17 8.20 8.55 -31.35
N GLN A 18 9.15 8.09 -32.18
CA GLN A 18 8.80 7.16 -33.28
C GLN A 18 8.17 5.84 -32.78
N MET A 19 8.28 5.53 -31.48
CA MET A 19 7.78 4.30 -30.89
C MET A 19 6.44 4.49 -30.13
N ASN A 20 6.11 5.70 -29.68
CA ASN A 20 4.84 6.02 -29.01
C ASN A 20 4.52 7.52 -29.08
N ALA A 21 3.32 7.88 -29.53
CA ALA A 21 2.92 9.26 -29.76
C ALA A 21 2.50 10.04 -28.49
N SER A 22 2.09 9.34 -27.41
CA SER A 22 1.34 9.97 -26.31
C SER A 22 1.67 9.50 -24.88
N SER A 23 2.75 8.74 -24.63
CA SER A 23 2.93 8.13 -23.27
C SER A 23 4.34 7.83 -22.80
N SER A 24 5.32 7.72 -23.70
CA SER A 24 6.58 6.99 -23.40
C SER A 24 7.55 7.69 -22.44
N ARG A 25 7.25 8.91 -21.97
CA ARG A 25 8.26 9.80 -21.36
C ARG A 25 7.99 10.26 -19.93
N SER A 26 6.98 9.72 -19.24
CA SER A 26 6.72 10.09 -17.85
C SER A 26 6.15 8.93 -17.06
N HIS A 27 6.50 8.83 -15.78
CA HIS A 27 5.80 7.96 -14.84
C HIS A 27 4.55 8.67 -14.32
N ALA A 28 3.41 7.99 -14.31
CA ALA A 28 2.19 8.48 -13.67
C ALA A 28 1.86 7.59 -12.46
N ILE A 29 1.56 8.23 -11.33
CA ILE A 29 1.13 7.54 -10.11
C ILE A 29 -0.21 8.12 -9.69
N PHE A 30 -1.23 7.28 -9.68
CA PHE A 30 -2.54 7.61 -9.14
C PHE A 30 -2.73 6.89 -7.81
N THR A 31 -3.04 7.65 -6.76
CA THR A 31 -3.15 7.10 -5.40
C THR A 31 -4.56 7.29 -4.86
N ILE A 32 -5.14 6.23 -4.32
CA ILE A 32 -6.39 6.28 -3.56
C ILE A 32 -6.05 5.97 -2.10
N ASN A 33 -6.40 6.88 -1.20
CA ASN A 33 -6.37 6.62 0.23
C ASN A 33 -7.80 6.30 0.66
N LEU A 34 -8.00 5.13 1.24
CA LEU A 34 -9.26 4.69 1.81
C LEU A 34 -9.12 4.66 3.33
N CYS A 35 -9.93 5.44 4.01
CA CYS A 35 -10.04 5.42 5.47
C CYS A 35 -11.39 4.81 5.84
N GLN A 36 -11.39 3.77 6.65
CA GLN A 36 -12.59 3.13 7.15
C GLN A 36 -12.59 3.23 8.67
N MET A 37 -13.65 3.80 9.23
CA MET A 37 -13.91 3.74 10.66
C MET A 37 -14.88 2.58 10.92
N ARG A 38 -14.58 1.75 11.91
CA ARG A 38 -15.50 0.69 12.37
C ARG A 38 -15.58 0.69 13.89
N VAL A 39 -16.70 0.22 14.41
CA VAL A 39 -16.89 0.02 15.85
C VAL A 39 -16.06 -1.20 16.26
N CYS A 40 -15.22 -1.03 17.27
CA CYS A 40 -14.51 -2.13 17.92
C CYS A 40 -15.55 -3.03 18.59
N GLN A 41 -15.67 -4.28 18.14
CA GLN A 41 -16.38 -5.28 18.92
C GLN A 41 -15.51 -5.56 20.16
N GLN A 42 -16.07 -5.33 21.35
CA GLN A 42 -15.45 -5.81 22.58
C GLN A 42 -15.39 -7.33 22.47
N THR A 43 -14.22 -7.85 22.14
CA THR A 43 -13.94 -9.26 22.42
C THR A 43 -14.01 -9.34 23.93
N GLU A 44 -15.06 -9.97 24.46
CA GLU A 44 -15.05 -10.43 25.84
C GLU A 44 -13.82 -11.31 25.97
N GLU A 45 -12.72 -10.76 26.50
CA GLU A 45 -11.65 -11.57 27.07
C GLU A 45 -12.21 -12.22 28.33
N ASN A 46 -13.10 -13.20 28.13
CA ASN A 46 -13.32 -14.23 29.13
C ASN A 46 -11.99 -14.96 29.25
N GLY A 47 -11.21 -14.57 30.26
CA GLY A 47 -10.08 -15.34 30.73
C GLY A 47 -10.54 -16.79 30.96
N SER A 48 -10.12 -17.68 30.07
CA SER A 48 -10.25 -19.11 30.30
C SER A 48 -8.93 -19.78 29.99
N VAL A 49 -8.08 -19.77 31.01
CA VAL A 49 -7.20 -20.91 31.27
C VAL A 49 -8.10 -22.02 31.79
N ASN A 50 -8.48 -22.96 30.93
CA ASN A 50 -8.44 -24.42 31.16
C ASN A 50 -9.25 -25.19 30.10
N GLY A 51 -8.66 -26.27 29.59
CA GLY A 51 -9.29 -27.18 28.64
C GLY A 51 -10.37 -28.07 29.28
N GLY A 52 -11.28 -28.57 28.44
CA GLY A 52 -12.28 -29.57 28.83
C GLY A 52 -13.53 -29.60 27.95
N VAL A 53 -13.44 -30.32 26.83
CA VAL A 53 -14.39 -31.25 26.19
C VAL A 53 -15.92 -31.17 26.48
N ASN A 54 -16.72 -31.32 25.39
CA ASN A 54 -18.18 -31.59 25.24
C ASN A 54 -19.12 -30.37 25.39
N GLY A 55 -20.23 -30.17 24.64
CA GLY A 55 -21.00 -30.95 23.66
C GLY A 55 -22.45 -30.41 23.64
N GLY A 56 -23.20 -30.52 22.52
CA GLY A 56 -24.66 -30.24 22.44
C GLY A 56 -25.04 -28.77 22.16
N VAL A 57 -25.58 -28.38 20.99
CA VAL A 57 -26.95 -28.53 20.45
C VAL A 57 -28.00 -27.59 21.10
N ASN A 58 -28.45 -26.62 20.27
CA ASN A 58 -29.75 -25.93 20.16
C ASN A 58 -30.31 -25.01 21.28
N GLY A 59 -30.93 -23.91 20.85
CA GLY A 59 -32.09 -23.33 21.55
C GLY A 59 -32.26 -21.82 21.42
N GLU A 60 -33.02 -21.35 20.41
CA GLU A 60 -33.72 -20.07 20.46
C GLU A 60 -34.84 -20.15 21.51
N VAL A 61 -34.94 -19.23 22.50
CA VAL A 61 -36.22 -18.74 23.05
C VAL A 61 -36.02 -17.37 23.75
N ASN A 62 -36.94 -16.44 23.47
CA ASN A 62 -37.13 -15.14 24.13
C ASN A 62 -37.54 -15.26 25.61
N GLY A 63 -37.22 -14.25 26.43
CA GLY A 63 -37.78 -14.06 27.77
C GLY A 63 -37.77 -12.59 28.20
N GLU A 64 -38.95 -12.03 28.42
CA GLU A 64 -39.22 -10.65 28.83
C GLU A 64 -38.92 -10.37 30.32
N LEU A 65 -38.49 -9.12 30.58
CA LEU A 65 -38.75 -8.21 31.72
C LEU A 65 -38.68 -8.74 33.18
N ASN A 66 -37.73 -8.20 33.97
CA ASN A 66 -38.00 -7.26 35.09
C ASN A 66 -36.75 -6.95 35.92
N GLY A 67 -36.61 -5.68 36.35
CA GLY A 67 -35.62 -5.27 37.35
C GLY A 67 -35.37 -3.77 37.39
N VAL A 68 -36.21 -3.05 38.13
CA VAL A 68 -36.06 -1.61 38.43
C VAL A 68 -35.01 -1.42 39.54
N GLY A 69 -34.07 -0.50 39.35
CA GLY A 69 -33.29 0.12 40.43
C GLY A 69 -31.78 0.14 40.23
N GLY A 70 -31.20 1.34 40.08
CA GLY A 70 -29.75 1.56 40.13
C GLY A 70 -29.29 2.69 39.21
N ASP A 71 -29.29 3.91 39.75
CA ASP A 71 -28.67 5.11 39.18
C ASP A 71 -27.15 4.89 38.97
N GLY A 72 -26.58 5.32 37.83
CA GLY A 72 -25.12 5.29 37.59
C GLY A 72 -24.57 4.58 36.35
N GLY A 73 -25.35 4.39 35.28
CA GLY A 73 -24.88 3.75 34.05
C GLY A 73 -24.12 4.69 33.11
N SER A 74 -22.80 4.81 33.26
CA SER A 74 -21.92 5.37 32.22
C SER A 74 -22.16 4.62 30.91
N ILE A 75 -22.88 5.22 29.96
CA ILE A 75 -23.08 4.63 28.63
C ILE A 75 -21.70 4.41 28.03
N ALA A 76 -21.27 3.15 27.94
CA ALA A 76 -20.01 2.77 27.31
C ALA A 76 -20.05 3.30 25.87
N LYS A 77 -19.32 4.38 25.62
CA LYS A 77 -19.25 4.97 24.27
C LYS A 77 -18.65 3.90 23.36
N PRO A 78 -19.26 3.63 22.19
CA PRO A 78 -18.68 2.68 21.25
C PRO A 78 -17.26 3.13 20.90
N GLU A 79 -16.30 2.26 21.13
CA GLU A 79 -14.92 2.51 20.73
C GLU A 79 -14.80 2.32 19.23
N TYR A 80 -14.15 3.25 18.54
CA TYR A 80 -13.97 3.21 17.10
C TYR A 80 -12.50 2.97 16.78
N GLU A 81 -12.24 2.11 15.80
CA GLU A 81 -10.93 1.95 15.18
C GLU A 81 -10.96 2.47 13.74
N THR A 82 -9.83 3.06 13.33
CA THR A 82 -9.63 3.54 11.96
C THR A 82 -8.66 2.62 11.24
N LEU A 83 -9.09 2.08 10.11
CA LEU A 83 -8.27 1.33 9.16
C LEU A 83 -7.92 2.24 7.99
N MET A 84 -6.65 2.20 7.57
CA MET A 84 -6.17 2.94 6.40
C MET A 84 -5.65 1.98 5.33
N ALA A 85 -6.11 2.15 4.10
CA ALA A 85 -5.56 1.47 2.94
C ALA A 85 -5.12 2.50 1.90
N LYS A 86 -3.99 2.21 1.25
CA LYS A 86 -3.44 3.06 0.19
C LYS A 86 -3.26 2.21 -1.06
N PHE A 87 -3.94 2.59 -2.13
CA PHE A 87 -3.83 1.94 -3.43
C PHE A 87 -3.00 2.82 -4.35
N HIS A 88 -1.92 2.28 -4.87
CA HIS A 88 -1.10 2.93 -5.88
C HIS A 88 -1.32 2.25 -7.24
N PHE A 89 -1.73 3.04 -8.22
CA PHE A 89 -1.80 2.65 -9.63
C PHE A 89 -0.67 3.38 -10.35
N VAL A 90 0.31 2.62 -10.84
CA VAL A 90 1.55 3.16 -11.39
C VAL A 90 1.64 2.79 -12.86
N ASP A 91 1.65 3.79 -13.72
CA ASP A 91 1.96 3.66 -15.14
C ASP A 91 3.40 4.14 -15.35
N LEU A 92 4.29 3.22 -15.69
CA LEU A 92 5.71 3.53 -15.84
C LEU A 92 6.00 4.03 -17.26
N ALA A 93 7.03 4.87 -17.39
CA ALA A 93 7.60 5.22 -18.69
C ALA A 93 8.09 3.96 -19.43
N GLY A 94 8.29 4.11 -20.74
CA GLY A 94 8.78 3.03 -21.59
C GLY A 94 10.13 2.49 -21.10
N SER A 95 10.28 1.16 -21.08
CA SER A 95 11.50 0.49 -20.65
C SER A 95 12.56 0.36 -21.75
N GLU A 96 12.24 0.82 -22.96
CA GLU A 96 13.13 0.77 -24.11
C GLU A 96 14.38 1.62 -23.93
N ARG A 97 15.48 1.15 -24.52
CA ARG A 97 16.75 1.89 -24.47
C ARG A 97 16.73 3.08 -25.42
N LEU A 98 17.30 4.21 -24.98
CA LEU A 98 17.46 5.42 -25.79
C LEU A 98 18.10 5.19 -27.16
N LYS A 99 19.02 4.21 -27.27
CA LYS A 99 19.67 3.86 -28.55
C LYS A 99 18.66 3.39 -29.62
N ARG A 100 17.51 2.83 -29.24
CA ARG A 100 16.44 2.44 -30.16
C ARG A 100 15.53 3.60 -30.57
N THR A 101 15.51 4.70 -29.83
CA THR A 101 14.57 5.80 -30.08
C THR A 101 15.06 6.79 -31.13
N GLY A 102 16.36 6.76 -31.47
CA GLY A 102 16.97 7.68 -32.43
C GLY A 102 16.94 9.15 -31.98
N ALA A 103 16.66 9.42 -30.70
CA ALA A 103 16.50 10.77 -30.18
C ALA A 103 17.86 11.49 -30.07
N THR A 104 17.93 12.73 -30.54
CA THR A 104 19.13 13.60 -30.49
C THR A 104 18.85 14.90 -29.72
N GLY A 105 19.90 15.60 -29.29
CA GLY A 105 19.81 16.91 -28.64
C GLY A 105 19.06 16.88 -27.28
N GLU A 106 18.15 17.83 -27.07
CA GLU A 106 17.37 17.93 -25.82
C GLU A 106 16.50 16.70 -25.57
N ARG A 107 15.98 16.06 -26.63
CA ARG A 107 15.19 14.81 -26.52
C ARG A 107 16.03 13.65 -25.98
N ALA A 108 17.33 13.62 -26.28
CA ALA A 108 18.24 12.63 -25.72
C ALA A 108 18.47 12.87 -24.22
N ARG A 109 18.71 14.13 -23.81
CA ARG A 109 18.87 14.50 -22.38
C ARG A 109 17.63 14.17 -21.57
N GLU A 110 16.45 14.45 -22.12
CA GLU A 110 15.17 14.11 -21.51
C GLU A 110 15.02 12.59 -21.32
N GLY A 111 15.28 11.82 -22.38
CA GLY A 111 15.21 10.35 -22.33
C GLY A 111 16.21 9.72 -21.35
N ILE A 112 17.38 10.32 -21.14
CA ILE A 112 18.33 9.91 -20.10
C ILE A 112 17.73 10.13 -18.71
N SER A 113 17.14 11.30 -18.47
CA SER A 113 16.51 11.64 -17.18
C SER A 113 15.36 10.70 -16.82
N ILE A 114 14.53 10.33 -17.80
CA ILE A 114 13.41 9.40 -17.62
C ILE A 114 13.92 7.99 -17.29
N ASN A 115 14.90 7.52 -18.05
CA ASN A 115 15.49 6.21 -17.84
C ASN A 115 16.27 6.10 -16.52
N CYS A 116 16.65 7.22 -15.91
CA CYS A 116 17.21 7.22 -14.55
C CYS A 116 16.22 6.64 -13.52
N GLY A 117 14.93 6.96 -13.63
CA GLY A 117 13.90 6.41 -12.74
C GLY A 117 13.76 4.90 -12.87
N LEU A 118 13.71 4.37 -14.09
CA LEU A 118 13.64 2.94 -14.36
C LEU A 118 14.93 2.19 -14.00
N LEU A 119 16.08 2.83 -14.19
CA LEU A 119 17.37 2.28 -13.79
C LEU A 119 17.44 2.14 -12.26
N ALA A 120 17.10 3.19 -11.52
CA ALA A 120 17.03 3.16 -10.06
C ALA A 120 16.05 2.07 -9.58
N LEU A 121 14.89 1.97 -10.22
CA LEU A 121 13.91 0.90 -9.95
C LEU A 121 14.51 -0.49 -10.17
N GLY A 122 15.27 -0.67 -11.26
CA GLY A 122 15.98 -1.91 -11.55
C GLY A 122 17.05 -2.26 -10.52
N ASN A 123 17.76 -1.27 -9.99
CA ASN A 123 18.74 -1.45 -8.92
C ASN A 123 18.09 -1.89 -7.62
N VAL A 124 16.98 -1.25 -7.23
CA VAL A 124 16.18 -1.62 -6.06
C VAL A 124 15.66 -3.05 -6.18
N ILE A 125 15.08 -3.41 -7.32
CA ILE A 125 14.58 -4.78 -7.56
C ILE A 125 15.71 -5.81 -7.51
N SER A 126 16.88 -5.49 -8.04
CA SER A 126 18.04 -6.38 -8.00
C SER A 126 18.56 -6.57 -6.58
N ALA A 127 18.58 -5.50 -5.77
CA ALA A 127 19.00 -5.57 -4.38
C ALA A 127 18.04 -6.39 -3.52
N LEU A 128 16.73 -6.30 -3.79
CA LEU A 128 15.68 -7.02 -3.04
C LEU A 128 15.44 -8.46 -3.50
N GLY A 129 15.61 -8.73 -4.80
CA GLY A 129 15.34 -10.04 -5.41
C GLY A 129 16.49 -11.03 -5.28
N ASP A 130 17.71 -10.57 -4.99
CA ASP A 130 18.89 -11.40 -4.81
C ASP A 130 19.06 -11.82 -3.34
N GLN A 131 18.89 -13.11 -3.05
CA GLN A 131 19.02 -13.64 -1.68
C GLN A 131 20.44 -13.46 -1.12
N ALA A 132 21.48 -13.39 -1.96
CA ALA A 132 22.85 -13.18 -1.52
C ALA A 132 23.07 -11.75 -0.98
N LYS A 133 22.23 -10.79 -1.37
CA LYS A 133 22.32 -9.37 -0.96
C LYS A 133 21.32 -9.01 0.15
N LYS A 134 20.66 -10.01 0.72
CA LYS A 134 19.63 -9.82 1.75
C LYS A 134 20.22 -9.12 2.98
N GLY A 135 19.62 -8.01 3.38
CA GLY A 135 20.07 -7.19 4.51
C GLY A 135 21.06 -6.08 4.13
N GLY A 136 21.48 -6.00 2.87
CA GLY A 136 22.28 -4.87 2.37
C GLY A 136 21.46 -3.58 2.19
N HIS A 137 22.16 -2.48 1.94
CA HIS A 137 21.53 -1.19 1.63
C HIS A 137 20.73 -1.27 0.32
N VAL A 138 19.45 -0.86 0.37
CA VAL A 138 18.60 -0.77 -0.83
C VAL A 138 18.50 0.71 -1.26
N PRO A 139 18.87 1.05 -2.50
CA PRO A 139 19.05 2.44 -2.93
C PRO A 139 17.74 3.12 -3.35
N TYR A 140 16.74 3.15 -2.46
CA TYR A 140 15.46 3.83 -2.77
C TYR A 140 15.64 5.32 -3.06
N ARG A 141 16.70 5.93 -2.53
CA ARG A 141 16.95 7.38 -2.63
C ARG A 141 17.45 7.85 -3.99
N ASP A 142 17.88 6.93 -4.86
CA ASP A 142 18.46 7.24 -6.17
C ASP A 142 17.45 7.89 -7.13
N SER A 143 16.15 7.71 -6.89
CA SER A 143 15.11 8.41 -7.65
C SER A 143 13.89 8.76 -6.80
N LYS A 144 13.16 9.80 -7.20
CA LYS A 144 11.86 10.14 -6.56
C LYS A 144 10.86 8.99 -6.71
N LEU A 145 10.88 8.29 -7.85
CA LEU A 145 10.01 7.14 -8.13
C LEU A 145 10.21 6.03 -7.10
N THR A 146 11.46 5.59 -6.90
CA THR A 146 11.79 4.52 -5.94
C THR A 146 11.51 4.90 -4.49
N ARG A 147 11.58 6.20 -4.15
CA ARG A 147 11.16 6.68 -2.82
C ARG A 147 9.65 6.60 -2.63
N LEU A 148 8.87 6.98 -3.64
CA LEU A 148 7.41 6.89 -3.59
C LEU A 148 6.92 5.44 -3.55
N LEU A 149 7.64 4.53 -4.20
CA LEU A 149 7.30 3.11 -4.29
C LEU A 149 8.00 2.24 -3.24
N GLN A 150 8.68 2.84 -2.27
CA GLN A 150 9.43 2.11 -1.24
C GLN A 150 8.54 1.12 -0.49
N ASP A 151 7.31 1.50 -0.14
CA ASP A 151 6.36 0.60 0.51
C ASP A 151 5.95 -0.58 -0.39
N SER A 152 5.93 -0.36 -1.70
CA SER A 152 5.54 -1.36 -2.71
C SER A 152 6.65 -2.39 -3.01
N LEU A 153 7.91 -2.06 -2.74
CA LEU A 153 9.05 -2.92 -3.04
C LEU A 153 9.75 -3.28 -1.74
N GLY A 154 9.44 -4.42 -1.15
CA GLY A 154 10.03 -4.89 0.11
C GLY A 154 9.45 -4.27 1.38
N GLY A 155 8.40 -3.43 1.28
CA GLY A 155 7.74 -2.75 2.39
C GLY A 155 6.38 -3.34 2.78
N ASN A 156 5.53 -2.51 3.39
CA ASN A 156 4.17 -2.86 3.77
C ASN A 156 3.17 -2.58 2.65
N SER A 157 3.15 -3.43 1.64
CA SER A 157 2.19 -3.33 0.54
C SER A 157 1.97 -4.68 -0.13
N ARG A 158 0.73 -4.92 -0.58
CA ARG A 158 0.45 -6.00 -1.53
C ARG A 158 0.71 -5.46 -2.93
N THR A 159 1.74 -5.97 -3.58
CA THR A 159 2.22 -5.41 -4.84
C THR A 159 2.08 -6.41 -5.98
N VAL A 160 1.49 -5.94 -7.07
CA VAL A 160 1.34 -6.69 -8.32
C VAL A 160 2.06 -5.92 -9.41
N MET A 161 2.91 -6.61 -10.16
CA MET A 161 3.59 -6.06 -11.33
C MET A 161 2.97 -6.68 -12.58
N ILE A 162 2.52 -5.83 -13.51
CA ILE A 162 2.07 -6.26 -14.84
C ILE A 162 3.19 -5.94 -15.83
N ALA A 163 3.71 -6.98 -16.47
CA ALA A 163 4.76 -6.85 -17.48
C ALA A 163 4.13 -6.86 -18.88
N CYS A 164 4.03 -5.68 -19.50
CA CYS A 164 3.52 -5.54 -20.86
C CYS A 164 4.64 -5.85 -21.86
N VAL A 165 4.39 -6.79 -22.79
CA VAL A 165 5.37 -7.23 -23.79
C VAL A 165 4.75 -7.23 -25.18
N SER A 166 5.60 -7.09 -26.21
CA SER A 166 5.20 -7.16 -27.61
C SER A 166 5.45 -8.57 -28.14
N PRO A 167 4.50 -9.17 -28.89
CA PRO A 167 4.71 -10.46 -29.56
C PRO A 167 5.54 -10.36 -30.85
N SER A 168 5.92 -9.15 -31.27
CA SER A 168 6.66 -8.92 -32.51
C SER A 168 8.13 -9.32 -32.39
N ASP A 169 8.66 -9.99 -33.41
CA ASP A 169 10.08 -10.37 -33.49
C ASP A 169 11.01 -9.15 -33.44
N ARG A 170 10.56 -8.00 -33.95
CA ARG A 170 11.33 -6.74 -33.91
C ARG A 170 11.59 -6.27 -32.48
N ASP A 171 10.77 -6.69 -31.53
CA ASP A 171 10.86 -6.31 -30.12
C ASP A 171 11.40 -7.42 -29.24
N PHE A 172 11.86 -8.53 -29.82
CA PHE A 172 12.34 -9.71 -29.10
C PHE A 172 13.30 -9.37 -27.94
N MET A 173 14.29 -8.51 -28.20
CA MET A 173 15.25 -8.11 -27.17
C MET A 173 14.62 -7.33 -26.01
N GLU A 174 13.66 -6.44 -26.28
CA GLU A 174 13.00 -5.66 -25.21
C GLU A 174 12.00 -6.53 -24.45
N THR A 175 11.25 -7.39 -25.15
CA THR A 175 10.38 -8.40 -24.52
C THR A 175 11.19 -9.29 -23.57
N LEU A 176 12.36 -9.78 -24.00
CA LEU A 176 13.24 -10.59 -23.15
C LEU A 176 13.75 -9.80 -21.93
N ASN A 177 14.13 -8.53 -22.10
CA ASN A 177 14.57 -7.68 -20.99
C ASN A 177 13.45 -7.46 -19.97
N THR A 178 12.24 -7.16 -20.43
CA THR A 178 11.06 -6.98 -19.59
C THR A 178 10.73 -8.25 -18.80
N LEU A 179 10.77 -9.43 -19.43
CA LEU A 179 10.54 -10.71 -18.76
C LEU A 179 11.63 -11.02 -17.72
N LYS A 180 12.90 -10.79 -18.03
CA LYS A 180 14.00 -10.93 -17.06
C LYS A 180 13.84 -9.99 -15.86
N TYR A 181 13.36 -8.78 -16.11
CA TYR A 181 13.06 -7.80 -15.07
C TYR A 181 11.92 -8.28 -14.17
N ALA A 182 10.80 -8.71 -14.75
CA ALA A 182 9.66 -9.25 -14.03
C ALA A 182 10.03 -10.50 -13.20
N ASN A 183 10.88 -11.36 -13.74
CA ASN A 183 11.38 -12.54 -13.01
C ASN A 183 12.19 -12.16 -11.76
N ARG A 184 13.00 -11.11 -11.82
CA ARG A 184 13.69 -10.59 -10.62
C ARG A 184 12.72 -9.98 -9.62
N ALA A 185 11.75 -9.20 -10.10
CA ALA A 185 10.73 -8.58 -9.26
C ALA A 185 9.88 -9.61 -8.50
N ARG A 186 9.57 -10.75 -9.14
CA ARG A 186 8.85 -11.88 -8.51
C ARG A 186 9.53 -12.39 -7.23
N ASN A 187 10.85 -12.27 -7.12
CA ASN A 187 11.60 -12.79 -5.96
C ASN A 187 11.56 -11.87 -4.74
N ILE A 188 11.00 -10.66 -4.87
CA ILE A 188 10.87 -9.70 -3.78
C ILE A 188 9.77 -10.16 -2.82
N LYS A 189 10.07 -10.11 -1.52
CA LYS A 189 9.12 -10.44 -0.45
C LYS A 189 8.75 -9.19 0.33
N ASN A 190 7.48 -8.80 0.26
CA ASN A 190 6.92 -7.70 1.05
C ASN A 190 6.48 -8.20 2.44
N LYS A 191 6.51 -7.31 3.41
CA LYS A 191 6.07 -7.57 4.80
C LYS A 191 4.76 -6.83 5.06
N VAL A 192 3.66 -7.47 4.69
CA VAL A 192 2.32 -6.85 4.74
C VAL A 192 1.74 -6.93 6.15
N MET A 193 1.31 -5.79 6.68
CA MET A 193 0.64 -5.62 7.96
C MET A 193 -0.59 -4.73 7.77
N VAL A 194 -1.66 -4.99 8.54
CA VAL A 194 -2.87 -4.16 8.51
C VAL A 194 -2.55 -2.78 9.10
N ASN A 195 -2.85 -1.70 8.37
CA ASN A 195 -2.67 -0.35 8.90
C ASN A 195 -3.89 0.00 9.75
N GLN A 196 -3.77 -0.29 11.04
CA GLN A 196 -4.76 0.04 12.07
C GLN A 196 -4.20 1.18 12.90
N ASP A 197 -4.98 2.26 13.03
CA ASP A 197 -4.62 3.37 13.90
C ASP A 197 -5.00 3.05 15.35
N LYS A 198 -4.04 2.48 16.09
CA LYS A 198 -4.17 2.21 17.54
C LYS A 198 -4.18 3.49 18.37
N THR A 199 -3.90 4.65 17.78
CA THR A 199 -3.90 5.94 18.50
C THR A 199 -5.30 6.25 19.02
N SER A 200 -6.37 5.83 18.33
CA SER A 200 -7.74 6.01 18.84
C SER A 200 -8.00 5.21 20.12
N GLN A 201 -7.48 3.98 20.21
CA GLN A 201 -7.51 3.17 21.44
C GLN A 201 -6.68 3.82 22.56
N GLN A 202 -5.44 4.22 22.25
CA GLN A 202 -4.59 4.90 23.24
C GLN A 202 -5.20 6.22 23.72
N ILE A 203 -5.82 7.00 22.83
CA ILE A 203 -6.53 8.23 23.18
C ILE A 203 -7.75 7.92 24.07
N SER A 204 -8.48 6.85 23.78
CA SER A 204 -9.60 6.39 24.60
C SER A 204 -9.13 6.01 26.01
N THR A 205 -8.08 5.19 26.12
CA THR A 205 -7.45 4.80 27.39
C THR A 205 -6.96 6.01 28.17
N LEU A 206 -6.23 6.92 27.52
CA LEU A 206 -5.71 8.13 28.16
C LEU A 206 -6.84 9.06 28.64
N ARG A 207 -7.96 9.16 27.89
CA ARG A 207 -9.13 9.93 28.33
C ARG A 207 -9.82 9.31 29.55
N ALA A 208 -9.90 7.98 29.61
CA ALA A 208 -10.44 7.28 30.77
C ALA A 208 -9.55 7.45 32.01
N GLU A 209 -8.23 7.35 31.84
CA GLU A 209 -7.24 7.60 32.89
C GLU A 209 -7.34 9.03 33.43
N ILE A 210 -7.45 10.03 32.54
CA ILE A 210 -7.65 11.43 32.93
C ILE A 210 -8.92 11.60 33.76
N ALA A 211 -10.04 10.96 33.37
CA ALA A 211 -11.29 11.05 34.11
C ALA A 211 -11.20 10.41 35.51
N ARG A 212 -10.53 9.26 35.63
CA ARG A 212 -10.27 8.60 36.92
C ARG A 212 -9.45 9.48 37.85
N LEU A 213 -8.32 9.99 37.35
CA LEU A 213 -7.43 10.86 38.13
C LEU A 213 -8.11 12.18 38.53
N GLN A 214 -9.01 12.72 37.70
CA GLN A 214 -9.79 13.90 38.03
C GLN A 214 -10.79 13.65 39.17
N MET A 215 -11.38 12.45 39.27
CA MET A 215 -12.23 12.08 40.41
C MET A 215 -11.42 11.93 41.71
N GLU A 216 -10.25 11.28 41.66
CA GLU A 216 -9.37 11.13 42.84
C GLU A 216 -8.87 12.48 43.38
N LEU A 217 -8.77 13.51 42.53
CA LEU A 217 -8.41 14.87 42.92
C LEU A 217 -9.57 15.68 43.52
N MET A 218 -10.82 15.20 43.37
CA MET A 218 -12.02 15.84 43.92
C MET A 218 -12.45 15.27 45.28
N GLU A 219 -11.87 14.15 45.71
CA GLU A 219 -11.92 13.64 47.10
C GLU A 219 -10.82 14.23 47.97
#